data_AF-A0A1A9ACX4-F1
#
_entry.id   AF-A0A1A9ACX4-F1
#
_cell.length_a   1.000
_cell.length_b   1.000
_cell.length_c   1.000
_cell.angle_alpha   90.00
_cell.angle_beta   90.00
_cell.angle_gamma   90.00
#
_symmetry.space_group_name_H-M   'P 1'
#
loop_
_entity.id
_entity.type
_entity.pdbx_description
1 polymer ?
#
loop_
_entity_poly.entity_id
_entity_poly.type
_entity_poly.pdbx_seq_one_letter_code
_entity_poly.pdbx_strand_id
1 'polypeptide(L)'
;MTPNNVTAEERYGFFEMFDQYATKESSAVTSSKTESYCDSFLNDHIFTHIGSPKEFCKKFKRLYDILIITNRQGKENGEFDKYDCAFLNYWLNDKLRGANADTTISIENFYHKSKAADGNSFKSKLLDKKLYNIEKHDLENMRRLYNLYNIKSKVSDTMAEGITQEESALCLSYTKECYEKYRDAIINCRDGCFFFYSVLTEFKNKYKEFSYYTSTSNYCKSEELFDLPDYETVLKEHKSGPFKKIITLPVLFPLLGMFFILIFSDTLTSFRQKAFEKIKSTKNMLLGARERSIELLSYTSDNDNIIGDHEEYSIRYFSVGNY
;
A
#
# COMPACT_ATOMS: atom_id res chain seq x y z
N MET A 1 23.14 -5.08 0.13
CA MET A 1 22.68 -3.69 0.33
C MET A 1 22.00 -3.27 -0.94
N THR A 2 20.74 -2.85 -0.85
CA THR A 2 20.12 -2.15 -1.98
C THR A 2 20.90 -0.86 -2.20
N PRO A 3 21.25 -0.48 -3.43
CA PRO A 3 21.97 0.76 -3.66
C PRO A 3 21.20 1.93 -3.03
N ASN A 4 21.89 2.79 -2.27
CA ASN A 4 21.29 3.95 -1.61
C ASN A 4 20.68 4.99 -2.60
N ASN A 5 20.66 4.70 -3.91
CA ASN A 5 20.17 5.58 -4.96
C ASN A 5 18.93 5.08 -5.73
N VAL A 6 18.34 3.93 -5.35
CA VAL A 6 17.15 3.43 -6.06
C VAL A 6 15.92 4.22 -5.65
N THR A 7 15.27 4.88 -6.62
CA THR A 7 14.09 5.72 -6.38
C THR A 7 12.85 4.86 -6.07
N ALA A 8 11.82 5.48 -5.47
CA ALA A 8 10.55 4.80 -5.20
C ALA A 8 9.91 4.25 -6.49
N GLU A 9 9.98 5.02 -7.57
CA GLU A 9 9.47 4.65 -8.87
C GLU A 9 10.21 3.44 -9.47
N GLU A 10 11.52 3.35 -9.26
CA GLU A 10 12.32 2.20 -9.70
C GLU A 10 12.07 0.93 -8.88
N ARG A 11 11.52 1.04 -7.67
CA ARG A 11 11.12 -0.13 -6.85
C ARG A 11 9.68 -0.53 -7.12
N TYR A 12 8.76 0.42 -7.02
CA TYR A 12 7.33 0.15 -6.95
C TYR A 12 6.55 0.59 -8.19
N GLY A 13 7.12 1.37 -9.10
CA GLY A 13 6.37 1.99 -10.20
C GLY A 13 5.64 0.99 -11.10
N PHE A 14 6.09 -0.26 -11.20
CA PHE A 14 5.39 -1.27 -11.99
C PHE A 14 4.00 -1.63 -11.43
N PHE A 15 3.73 -1.39 -10.13
CA PHE A 15 2.41 -1.63 -9.53
C PHE A 15 1.32 -0.71 -10.10
N GLU A 16 1.69 0.44 -10.66
CA GLU A 16 0.76 1.31 -11.38
C GLU A 16 0.11 0.58 -12.57
N MET A 17 0.87 -0.32 -13.21
CA MET A 17 0.48 -1.12 -14.36
C MET A 17 0.43 -2.61 -14.04
N PHE A 18 0.14 -2.96 -12.77
CA PHE A 18 0.19 -4.33 -12.28
C PHE A 18 -0.54 -5.33 -13.20
N ASP A 19 -1.77 -5.00 -13.60
CA ASP A 19 -2.61 -5.90 -14.40
C ASP A 19 -1.92 -6.27 -15.72
N GLN A 20 -1.23 -5.32 -16.37
CA GLN A 20 -0.48 -5.59 -17.60
C GLN A 20 0.66 -6.59 -17.37
N TYR A 21 1.40 -6.44 -16.27
CA TYR A 21 2.51 -7.34 -15.94
C TYR A 21 2.02 -8.72 -15.50
N ALA A 22 0.97 -8.79 -14.69
CA ALA A 22 0.37 -10.04 -14.23
C ALA A 22 -0.16 -10.88 -15.42
N THR A 23 -0.82 -10.23 -16.40
CA THR A 23 -1.26 -10.92 -17.63
C THR A 23 -0.08 -11.47 -18.43
N LYS A 24 1.02 -10.71 -18.57
CA LYS A 24 2.23 -11.16 -19.28
C LYS A 24 2.96 -12.28 -18.54
N GLU A 25 3.03 -12.21 -17.22
CA GLU A 25 3.61 -13.28 -16.40
C GLU A 25 2.82 -14.58 -16.57
N SER A 26 1.49 -14.49 -16.57
CA SER A 26 0.58 -15.62 -16.74
C SER A 26 0.69 -16.22 -18.15
N SER A 27 0.76 -15.38 -19.18
CA SER A 27 0.91 -15.83 -20.56
C SER A 27 2.29 -16.44 -20.85
N ALA A 28 3.30 -16.21 -20.00
CA ALA A 28 4.60 -16.87 -20.10
C ALA A 28 4.57 -18.38 -19.73
N VAL A 29 3.47 -18.89 -19.17
CA VAL A 29 3.33 -20.27 -18.65
C VAL A 29 2.91 -21.30 -19.74
N THR A 30 2.35 -20.88 -20.87
CA THR A 30 1.82 -21.82 -21.90
C THR A 30 2.94 -22.44 -22.75
N SER A 31 3.25 -23.74 -22.57
CA SER A 31 4.21 -24.51 -23.40
C SER A 31 3.85 -24.45 -24.91
N SER A 32 4.77 -24.27 -25.85
CA SER A 32 5.77 -25.28 -26.26
C SER A 32 6.85 -24.66 -27.18
N LYS A 33 8.04 -25.32 -27.22
CA LYS A 33 9.21 -25.13 -28.12
C LYS A 33 10.32 -24.13 -27.76
N THR A 34 10.31 -23.43 -26.63
CA THR A 34 11.50 -22.65 -26.24
C THR A 34 12.59 -23.58 -25.70
N GLU A 35 13.74 -23.62 -26.39
CA GLU A 35 14.94 -24.29 -25.89
C GLU A 35 15.45 -23.59 -24.62
N SER A 36 15.99 -24.38 -23.70
CA SER A 36 16.60 -23.84 -22.48
C SER A 36 17.94 -23.23 -22.83
N TYR A 37 18.09 -21.93 -22.58
CA TYR A 37 19.36 -21.24 -22.79
C TYR A 37 20.35 -21.48 -21.63
N CYS A 38 19.89 -22.00 -20.48
CA CYS A 38 20.70 -22.07 -19.26
C CYS A 38 21.32 -23.44 -19.01
N ASP A 39 21.32 -24.33 -20.02
CA ASP A 39 21.83 -25.70 -19.89
C ASP A 39 23.29 -25.76 -19.39
N SER A 40 24.10 -24.72 -19.68
CA SER A 40 25.49 -24.59 -19.24
C SER A 40 25.67 -24.26 -17.74
N PHE A 41 24.61 -23.84 -17.03
CA PHE A 41 24.69 -23.47 -15.62
C PHE A 41 23.49 -23.95 -14.77
N LEU A 42 22.82 -25.03 -15.19
CA LEU A 42 21.68 -25.62 -14.45
C LEU A 42 22.03 -26.07 -13.01
N ASN A 43 23.29 -26.43 -12.76
CA ASN A 43 23.76 -26.89 -11.45
C ASN A 43 24.25 -25.76 -10.54
N ASP A 44 24.11 -24.50 -10.96
CA ASP A 44 24.52 -23.33 -10.19
C ASP A 44 23.65 -23.14 -8.93
N HIS A 45 24.24 -22.66 -7.83
CA HIS A 45 23.53 -22.44 -6.57
C HIS A 45 22.46 -21.34 -6.67
N ILE A 46 22.47 -20.52 -7.72
CA ILE A 46 21.41 -19.54 -8.01
C ILE A 46 20.03 -20.21 -8.08
N PHE A 47 19.95 -21.49 -8.43
CA PHE A 47 18.71 -22.24 -8.54
C PHE A 47 18.29 -22.99 -7.27
N THR A 48 18.92 -22.77 -6.12
CA THR A 48 18.61 -23.49 -4.86
C THR A 48 17.12 -23.51 -4.49
N HIS A 49 16.37 -22.43 -4.79
CA HIS A 49 14.93 -22.34 -4.47
C HIS A 49 14.02 -22.66 -5.66
N ILE A 50 14.56 -23.14 -6.78
CA ILE A 50 13.84 -23.41 -8.02
C ILE A 50 13.70 -24.91 -8.24
N GLY A 51 12.45 -25.41 -8.22
CA GLY A 51 12.18 -26.84 -8.41
C GLY A 51 12.56 -27.38 -9.80
N SER A 52 12.44 -26.56 -10.85
CA SER A 52 12.88 -26.90 -12.21
C SER A 52 13.62 -25.73 -12.86
N PRO A 53 14.96 -25.71 -12.79
CA PRO A 53 15.78 -24.64 -13.36
C PRO A 53 15.53 -24.45 -14.85
N LYS A 54 15.38 -25.57 -15.58
CA LYS A 54 15.11 -25.56 -17.03
C LYS A 54 13.81 -24.85 -17.38
N GLU A 55 12.73 -25.16 -16.68
CA GLU A 55 11.43 -24.51 -16.92
C GLU A 55 11.42 -23.05 -16.45
N PHE A 56 12.15 -22.74 -15.37
CA PHE A 56 12.34 -21.36 -14.93
C PHE A 56 13.04 -20.51 -16.00
N CYS A 57 14.14 -21.00 -16.60
CA CYS A 57 14.84 -20.28 -17.65
C CYS A 57 13.95 -20.05 -18.87
N LYS A 58 13.19 -21.06 -19.31
CA LYS A 58 12.21 -20.89 -20.41
C LYS A 58 11.17 -19.82 -20.09
N LYS A 59 10.60 -19.84 -18.88
CA LYS A 59 9.62 -18.82 -18.44
C LYS A 59 10.25 -17.43 -18.42
N PHE A 60 11.47 -17.30 -17.88
CA PHE A 60 12.17 -16.02 -17.87
C PHE A 60 12.45 -15.49 -19.28
N LYS A 61 12.95 -16.34 -20.20
CA LYS A 61 13.21 -15.94 -21.59
C LYS A 61 11.94 -15.44 -22.27
N ARG A 62 10.84 -16.16 -22.13
CA ARG A 62 9.56 -15.74 -22.69
C ARG A 62 9.05 -14.44 -22.07
N LEU A 63 9.16 -14.29 -20.76
CA LEU A 63 8.77 -13.06 -20.07
C LEU A 63 9.61 -11.88 -20.59
N TYR A 64 10.92 -12.07 -20.74
CA TYR A 64 11.82 -11.09 -21.34
C TYR A 64 11.38 -10.70 -22.76
N ASP A 65 11.13 -11.69 -23.63
CA ASP A 65 10.74 -11.49 -25.02
C ASP A 65 9.38 -10.78 -25.16
N ILE A 66 8.40 -11.14 -24.32
CA ILE A 66 7.08 -10.48 -24.29
C ILE A 66 7.23 -9.02 -23.84
N LEU A 67 8.02 -8.79 -22.79
CA LEU A 67 8.17 -7.46 -22.23
C LEU A 67 8.88 -6.53 -23.21
N ILE A 68 9.97 -6.95 -23.86
CA ILE A 68 10.77 -6.06 -24.71
C ILE A 68 10.01 -5.56 -25.94
N ILE A 69 9.07 -6.37 -26.47
CA ILE A 69 8.24 -6.02 -27.63
C ILE A 69 6.90 -5.37 -27.26
N THR A 70 6.53 -5.36 -25.97
CA THR A 70 5.23 -4.78 -25.59
C THR A 70 5.27 -3.27 -25.79
N ASN A 71 4.45 -2.78 -26.72
CA ASN A 71 4.20 -1.35 -26.91
C ASN A 71 3.36 -0.78 -25.77
N ARG A 72 3.74 0.42 -25.32
CA ARG A 72 2.98 1.26 -24.39
C ARG A 72 3.38 2.71 -24.59
N GLN A 73 2.53 3.64 -24.17
CA GLN A 73 2.80 5.06 -24.32
C GLN A 73 4.12 5.44 -23.63
N GLY A 74 4.98 6.16 -24.35
CA GLY A 74 6.28 6.62 -23.84
C GLY A 74 7.38 5.54 -23.78
N LYS A 75 7.13 4.32 -24.27
CA LYS A 75 8.14 3.27 -24.38
C LYS A 75 8.58 3.08 -25.83
N GLU A 76 9.89 3.02 -26.04
CA GLU A 76 10.47 2.67 -27.34
C GLU A 76 10.36 1.16 -27.60
N ASN A 77 9.95 0.79 -28.82
CA ASN A 77 9.79 -0.60 -29.21
C ASN A 77 11.16 -1.30 -29.24
N GLY A 78 11.25 -2.49 -28.62
CA GLY A 78 12.50 -3.23 -28.54
C GLY A 78 13.43 -2.78 -27.41
N GLU A 79 13.01 -1.83 -26.58
CA GLU A 79 13.74 -1.43 -25.38
C GLU A 79 12.93 -1.71 -24.11
N PHE A 80 13.61 -1.90 -22.99
CA PHE A 80 12.96 -1.81 -21.68
C PHE A 80 13.02 -0.38 -21.20
N ASP A 81 12.03 -0.04 -20.40
CA ASP A 81 11.99 1.17 -19.60
C ASP A 81 12.09 0.85 -18.10
N LYS A 82 11.97 1.89 -17.27
CA LYS A 82 12.07 1.77 -15.81
C LYS A 82 11.05 0.83 -15.16
N TYR A 83 9.80 0.76 -15.66
CA TYR A 83 8.77 -0.10 -15.05
C TYR A 83 8.99 -1.57 -15.45
N ASP A 84 9.42 -1.84 -16.68
CA ASP A 84 9.79 -3.20 -17.10
C ASP A 84 10.98 -3.72 -16.29
N CYS A 85 11.99 -2.87 -16.09
CA CYS A 85 13.13 -3.19 -15.24
C CYS A 85 12.73 -3.42 -13.78
N ALA A 86 11.87 -2.56 -13.22
CA ALA A 86 11.37 -2.69 -11.84
C ALA A 86 10.63 -4.02 -11.65
N PHE A 87 9.74 -4.37 -12.58
CA PHE A 87 9.00 -5.63 -12.57
C PHE A 87 9.94 -6.84 -12.67
N LEU A 88 10.87 -6.86 -13.63
CA LEU A 88 11.82 -7.98 -13.79
C LEU A 88 12.73 -8.11 -12.58
N ASN A 89 13.17 -7.00 -11.99
CA ASN A 89 13.96 -7.02 -10.77
C ASN A 89 13.18 -7.63 -9.61
N TYR A 90 11.94 -7.21 -9.38
CA TYR A 90 11.06 -7.81 -8.38
C TYR A 90 10.85 -9.31 -8.66
N TRP A 91 10.48 -9.67 -9.89
CA TRP A 91 10.15 -11.04 -10.26
C TRP A 91 11.33 -11.99 -10.05
N LEU A 92 12.54 -11.61 -10.48
CA LEU A 92 13.74 -12.40 -10.27
C LEU A 92 14.08 -12.54 -8.79
N ASN A 93 13.99 -11.46 -8.01
CA ASN A 93 14.21 -11.50 -6.56
C ASN A 93 13.20 -12.43 -5.87
N ASP A 94 11.92 -12.33 -6.21
CA ASP A 94 10.86 -13.14 -5.62
C ASP A 94 11.06 -14.63 -5.90
N LYS A 95 11.35 -15.00 -7.16
CA LYS A 95 11.45 -16.39 -7.58
C LYS A 95 12.78 -17.04 -7.21
N LEU A 96 13.92 -16.41 -7.49
CA LEU A 96 15.23 -17.03 -7.28
C LEU A 96 15.63 -17.07 -5.81
N ARG A 97 15.30 -16.04 -5.03
CA ARG A 97 15.76 -15.93 -3.63
C ARG A 97 14.80 -16.56 -2.61
N GLY A 98 13.67 -17.08 -3.08
CA GLY A 98 12.71 -17.85 -2.29
C GLY A 98 12.10 -17.07 -1.12
N ALA A 99 11.32 -17.75 -0.29
CA ALA A 99 10.57 -17.14 0.82
C ALA A 99 11.47 -16.36 1.79
N ASN A 100 12.70 -16.83 2.02
CA ASN A 100 13.63 -16.23 2.98
C ASN A 100 14.47 -15.08 2.42
N ALA A 101 14.29 -14.70 1.14
CA ALA A 101 15.08 -13.69 0.46
C ALA A 101 16.59 -13.96 0.55
N ASP A 102 16.98 -15.20 0.22
CA ASP A 102 18.35 -15.70 0.28
C ASP A 102 19.35 -14.70 -0.29
N THR A 103 20.27 -14.24 0.55
CA THR A 103 21.23 -13.18 0.23
C THR A 103 22.46 -13.72 -0.50
N THR A 104 22.65 -15.04 -0.55
CA THR A 104 23.75 -15.69 -1.28
C THR A 104 23.50 -15.77 -2.79
N ILE A 105 22.26 -15.57 -3.21
CA ILE A 105 21.84 -15.58 -4.62
C ILE A 105 21.88 -14.15 -5.15
N SER A 106 22.64 -13.93 -6.22
CA SER A 106 22.77 -12.63 -6.89
C SER A 106 21.94 -12.58 -8.16
N ILE A 107 21.01 -11.63 -8.24
CA ILE A 107 20.15 -11.40 -9.40
C ILE A 107 20.95 -10.86 -10.60
N GLU A 108 21.92 -9.99 -10.34
CA GLU A 108 22.87 -9.51 -11.35
C GLU A 108 23.67 -10.68 -11.94
N ASN A 109 24.23 -11.55 -11.09
CA ASN A 109 25.01 -12.71 -11.54
C ASN A 109 24.16 -13.69 -12.36
N PHE A 110 22.90 -13.93 -11.97
CA PHE A 110 21.96 -14.70 -12.79
C PHE A 110 21.85 -14.10 -14.20
N TYR A 111 21.58 -12.79 -14.30
CA TYR A 111 21.42 -12.15 -15.61
C TYR A 111 22.72 -12.18 -16.45
N HIS A 112 23.89 -11.99 -15.84
CA HIS A 112 25.17 -12.13 -16.51
C HIS A 112 25.40 -13.53 -17.07
N LYS A 113 25.12 -14.58 -16.30
CA LYS A 113 25.18 -15.98 -16.76
C LYS A 113 24.19 -16.24 -17.89
N SER A 114 22.97 -15.70 -17.79
CA SER A 114 21.97 -15.81 -18.84
C SER A 114 22.44 -15.19 -20.15
N LYS A 115 23.02 -13.99 -20.10
CA LYS A 115 23.63 -13.34 -21.28
C LYS A 115 24.74 -14.18 -21.91
N ALA A 116 25.63 -14.72 -21.08
CA ALA A 116 26.76 -15.53 -21.55
C ALA A 116 26.31 -16.84 -22.20
N ALA A 117 25.25 -17.47 -21.69
CA ALA A 117 24.77 -18.77 -22.17
C ALA A 117 23.87 -18.66 -23.41
N ASP A 118 23.04 -17.62 -23.49
CA ASP A 118 22.08 -17.44 -24.59
C ASP A 118 22.71 -16.85 -25.87
N GLY A 119 23.90 -16.26 -25.75
CA GLY A 119 24.73 -15.83 -26.87
C GLY A 119 24.25 -14.56 -27.57
N ASN A 120 22.95 -14.20 -27.55
CA ASN A 120 22.47 -12.96 -28.17
C ASN A 120 21.06 -12.44 -27.79
N SER A 121 20.11 -13.15 -27.18
CA SER A 121 18.75 -12.60 -26.94
C SER A 121 18.70 -11.56 -25.81
N PHE A 122 19.53 -11.72 -24.78
CA PHE A 122 19.57 -10.80 -23.63
C PHE A 122 20.51 -9.60 -23.89
N LYS A 123 20.02 -8.54 -24.54
CA LYS A 123 20.82 -7.36 -24.96
C LYS A 123 20.57 -6.07 -24.17
N SER A 124 19.61 -6.04 -23.24
CA SER A 124 19.22 -4.77 -22.61
C SER A 124 20.29 -4.20 -21.67
N LYS A 125 20.90 -3.09 -22.11
CA LYS A 125 21.85 -2.30 -21.30
C LYS A 125 21.18 -1.60 -20.12
N LEU A 126 19.89 -1.29 -20.22
CA LEU A 126 19.16 -0.67 -19.11
C LEU A 126 18.95 -1.69 -17.99
N LEU A 127 18.53 -2.90 -18.34
CA LEU A 127 18.29 -3.96 -17.36
C LEU A 127 19.56 -4.30 -16.58
N ASP A 128 20.72 -4.32 -17.24
CA ASP A 128 22.04 -4.48 -16.59
C ASP A 128 22.27 -3.52 -15.42
N LYS A 129 21.77 -2.29 -15.53
CA LYS A 129 21.97 -1.24 -14.51
C LYS A 129 20.89 -1.22 -13.43
N LYS A 130 19.79 -1.97 -13.64
CA LYS A 130 18.57 -1.89 -12.83
C LYS A 130 18.25 -3.18 -12.08
N LEU A 131 18.94 -4.27 -12.38
CA LEU A 131 18.88 -5.48 -11.58
C LEU A 131 19.77 -5.33 -10.35
N TYR A 132 19.24 -5.69 -9.18
CA TYR A 132 19.96 -5.70 -7.90
C TYR A 132 19.23 -6.61 -6.90
N ASN A 133 19.89 -6.96 -5.81
CA ASN A 133 19.27 -7.72 -4.72
C ASN A 133 18.43 -6.81 -3.82
N ILE A 134 17.10 -6.90 -3.90
CA ILE A 134 16.17 -6.14 -3.06
C ILE A 134 16.34 -6.55 -1.58
N GLU A 135 16.33 -5.60 -0.64
CA GLU A 135 16.45 -5.95 0.78
C GLU A 135 15.27 -6.82 1.23
N LYS A 136 15.51 -7.73 2.18
CA LYS A 136 14.50 -8.69 2.62
C LYS A 136 13.19 -8.01 3.03
N HIS A 137 13.28 -6.97 3.85
CA HIS A 137 12.13 -6.18 4.30
C HIS A 137 11.34 -5.58 3.13
N ASP A 138 12.02 -4.95 2.18
CA ASP A 138 11.38 -4.35 1.01
C ASP A 138 10.74 -5.42 0.11
N LEU A 139 11.42 -6.55 -0.10
CA LEU A 139 10.88 -7.66 -0.89
C LEU A 139 9.63 -8.28 -0.25
N GLU A 140 9.61 -8.42 1.07
CA GLU A 140 8.43 -8.87 1.82
C GLU A 140 7.25 -7.89 1.67
N ASN A 141 7.52 -6.59 1.71
CA ASN A 141 6.50 -5.57 1.45
C ASN A 141 5.98 -5.64 0.01
N MET A 142 6.86 -5.76 -0.98
CA MET A 142 6.46 -5.92 -2.38
C MET A 142 5.62 -7.19 -2.60
N ARG A 143 5.94 -8.31 -1.94
CA ARG A 143 5.14 -9.54 -1.98
C ARG A 143 3.73 -9.34 -1.43
N ARG A 144 3.59 -8.61 -0.31
CA ARG A 144 2.28 -8.26 0.26
C ARG A 144 1.45 -7.45 -0.72
N LEU A 145 2.09 -6.48 -1.37
CA LEU A 145 1.47 -5.66 -2.41
C LEU A 145 1.05 -6.50 -3.63
N TYR A 146 1.94 -7.37 -4.11
CA TYR A 146 1.65 -8.29 -5.22
C TYR A 146 0.45 -9.20 -4.90
N ASN A 147 0.37 -9.70 -3.67
CA ASN A 147 -0.77 -10.49 -3.21
C ASN A 147 -2.07 -9.66 -3.18
N LEU A 148 -2.02 -8.42 -2.68
CA LEU A 148 -3.17 -7.51 -2.67
C LEU A 148 -3.71 -7.26 -4.08
N TYR A 149 -2.84 -6.98 -5.04
CA TYR A 149 -3.26 -6.79 -6.42
C TYR A 149 -3.83 -8.07 -7.06
N ASN A 150 -3.26 -9.24 -6.78
CA ASN A 150 -3.86 -10.51 -7.24
C ASN A 150 -5.25 -10.74 -6.64
N ILE A 151 -5.45 -10.43 -5.37
CA ILE A 151 -6.78 -10.53 -4.74
C ILE A 151 -7.72 -9.50 -5.38
N LYS A 152 -7.27 -8.27 -5.65
CA LYS A 152 -8.05 -7.27 -6.40
C LYS A 152 -8.49 -7.81 -7.78
N SER A 153 -7.60 -8.47 -8.53
CA SER A 153 -7.98 -9.07 -9.82
C SER A 153 -9.07 -10.14 -9.64
N LYS A 154 -8.94 -11.03 -8.64
CA LYS A 154 -9.99 -12.03 -8.34
C LYS A 154 -11.33 -11.38 -7.99
N VAL A 155 -11.31 -10.30 -7.21
CA VAL A 155 -12.53 -9.53 -6.89
C VAL A 155 -13.15 -8.99 -8.18
N SER A 156 -12.34 -8.40 -9.08
CA SER A 156 -12.80 -7.92 -10.39
C SER A 156 -13.43 -9.04 -11.22
N ASP A 157 -12.83 -10.24 -11.25
CA ASP A 157 -13.34 -11.38 -12.00
C ASP A 157 -14.73 -11.81 -11.50
N THR A 158 -14.98 -11.73 -10.19
CA THR A 158 -16.30 -12.02 -9.59
C THR A 158 -17.36 -10.92 -9.82
N MET A 159 -17.02 -9.88 -10.58
CA MET A 159 -17.92 -8.81 -11.01
C MET A 159 -18.05 -8.73 -12.54
N ALA A 160 -17.36 -9.59 -13.29
CA ALA A 160 -17.39 -9.58 -14.74
C ALA A 160 -18.78 -9.93 -15.29
N GLU A 161 -19.10 -9.41 -16.48
CA GLU A 161 -20.34 -9.79 -17.17
C GLU A 161 -20.35 -11.28 -17.52
N GLY A 162 -21.51 -11.93 -17.36
CA GLY A 162 -21.70 -13.32 -17.78
C GLY A 162 -21.23 -14.40 -16.79
N ILE A 163 -20.77 -14.02 -15.59
CA ILE A 163 -20.45 -14.98 -14.52
C ILE A 163 -21.71 -15.59 -13.89
N THR A 164 -21.55 -16.76 -13.31
CA THR A 164 -22.59 -17.47 -12.56
C THR A 164 -22.85 -16.85 -11.18
N GLN A 165 -24.00 -17.18 -10.57
CA GLN A 165 -24.30 -16.75 -9.21
C GLN A 165 -23.31 -17.34 -8.18
N GLU A 166 -22.80 -18.55 -8.42
CA GLU A 166 -21.78 -19.18 -7.56
C GLU A 166 -20.46 -18.43 -7.61
N GLU A 167 -19.99 -18.05 -8.80
CA GLU A 167 -18.78 -17.23 -8.97
C GLU A 167 -18.96 -15.86 -8.34
N SER A 168 -20.12 -15.23 -8.50
CA SER A 168 -20.41 -13.95 -7.84
C SER A 168 -20.40 -14.05 -6.31
N ALA A 169 -20.83 -15.19 -5.75
CA ALA A 169 -20.84 -15.40 -4.30
C ALA A 169 -19.42 -15.40 -3.70
N LEU A 170 -18.39 -15.73 -4.49
CA LEU A 170 -16.99 -15.68 -4.07
C LEU A 170 -16.51 -14.25 -3.78
N CYS A 171 -17.18 -13.22 -4.33
CA CYS A 171 -16.76 -11.84 -4.12
C CYS A 171 -16.64 -11.49 -2.64
N LEU A 172 -17.62 -11.88 -1.80
CA LEU A 172 -17.57 -11.62 -0.37
C LEU A 172 -16.33 -12.23 0.29
N SER A 173 -15.92 -13.42 -0.16
CA SER A 173 -14.72 -14.09 0.36
C SER A 173 -13.46 -13.32 -0.03
N TYR A 174 -13.31 -12.95 -1.30
CA TYR A 174 -12.13 -12.22 -1.77
C TYR A 174 -12.05 -10.80 -1.22
N THR A 175 -13.17 -10.12 -1.04
CA THR A 175 -13.20 -8.78 -0.45
C THR A 175 -12.81 -8.82 1.04
N LYS A 176 -13.26 -9.83 1.79
CA LYS A 176 -12.79 -10.06 3.17
C LYS A 176 -11.29 -10.37 3.21
N GLU A 177 -10.82 -11.25 2.33
CA GLU A 177 -9.40 -11.59 2.22
C GLU A 177 -8.56 -10.33 1.92
N CYS A 178 -9.01 -9.49 0.99
CA CYS A 178 -8.36 -8.22 0.65
C CYS A 178 -8.25 -7.31 1.88
N TYR A 179 -9.36 -7.12 2.60
CA TYR A 179 -9.42 -6.30 3.80
C TYR A 179 -8.44 -6.78 4.88
N GLU A 180 -8.42 -8.08 5.15
CA GLU A 180 -7.53 -8.68 6.14
C GLU A 180 -6.06 -8.54 5.74
N LYS A 181 -5.72 -8.85 4.48
CA LYS A 181 -4.35 -8.74 3.96
C LYS A 181 -3.85 -7.30 3.90
N TYR A 182 -4.74 -6.34 3.64
CA TYR A 182 -4.42 -4.93 3.62
C TYR A 182 -4.04 -4.43 5.02
N ARG A 183 -4.84 -4.78 6.03
CA ARG A 183 -4.51 -4.47 7.44
C ARG A 183 -3.21 -5.15 7.87
N ASP A 184 -3.02 -6.42 7.52
CA ASP A 184 -1.80 -7.16 7.81
C ASP A 184 -0.55 -6.53 7.16
N ALA A 185 -0.69 -6.01 5.93
CA ALA A 185 0.38 -5.28 5.26
C ALA A 185 0.79 -4.00 6.02
N ILE A 186 -0.19 -3.24 6.53
CA ILE A 186 0.06 -2.05 7.36
C ILE A 186 0.76 -2.42 8.67
N ILE A 187 0.27 -3.44 9.38
CA ILE A 187 0.76 -3.85 10.71
C ILE A 187 2.20 -4.36 10.67
N ASN A 188 2.56 -5.07 9.60
CA ASN A 188 3.86 -5.72 9.48
C ASN A 188 4.93 -4.84 8.84
N CYS A 189 4.57 -3.69 8.27
CA CYS A 189 5.56 -2.73 7.83
C CYS A 189 6.08 -1.96 9.05
N ARG A 190 7.23 -2.38 9.57
CA ARG A 190 7.90 -1.77 10.73
C ARG A 190 9.25 -1.27 10.21
N ASP A 191 9.41 0.05 10.19
CA ASP A 191 10.60 0.80 9.76
C ASP A 191 10.74 1.02 8.23
N GLY A 192 11.00 2.27 7.82
CA GLY A 192 11.32 2.59 6.40
C GLY A 192 10.17 2.48 5.39
N CYS A 193 8.91 2.52 5.85
CA CYS A 193 7.73 2.19 5.05
C CYS A 193 7.13 3.34 4.22
N PHE A 194 7.76 4.52 4.18
CA PHE A 194 7.16 5.71 3.56
C PHE A 194 6.70 5.45 2.11
N PHE A 195 7.58 4.89 1.28
CA PHE A 195 7.25 4.56 -0.10
C PHE A 195 6.21 3.45 -0.20
N PHE A 196 6.31 2.41 0.63
CA PHE A 196 5.32 1.33 0.67
C PHE A 196 3.91 1.84 1.02
N TYR A 197 3.78 2.78 1.97
CA TYR A 197 2.51 3.38 2.33
C TYR A 197 1.93 4.28 1.24
N SER A 198 2.77 4.98 0.47
CA SER A 198 2.32 5.73 -0.71
C SER A 198 1.63 4.79 -1.70
N VAL A 199 2.28 3.66 -2.02
CA VAL A 199 1.74 2.70 -3.00
C VAL A 199 0.53 1.93 -2.42
N LEU A 200 0.49 1.66 -1.12
CA LEU A 200 -0.71 1.13 -0.45
C LEU A 200 -1.90 2.11 -0.51
N THR A 201 -1.63 3.41 -0.42
CA THR A 201 -2.66 4.45 -0.57
C THR A 201 -3.23 4.45 -1.98
N GLU A 202 -2.36 4.34 -3.00
CA GLU A 202 -2.79 4.19 -4.39
C GLU A 202 -3.61 2.91 -4.61
N PHE A 203 -3.16 1.79 -4.05
CA PHE A 203 -3.92 0.54 -4.07
C PHE A 203 -5.31 0.74 -3.45
N LYS A 204 -5.40 1.36 -2.27
CA LYS A 204 -6.67 1.66 -1.61
C LYS A 204 -7.59 2.49 -2.49
N ASN A 205 -7.08 3.53 -3.15
CA ASN A 205 -7.87 4.38 -4.04
C ASN A 205 -8.39 3.59 -5.25
N LYS A 206 -7.52 2.80 -5.91
CA LYS A 206 -7.92 1.93 -7.02
C LYS A 206 -8.91 0.85 -6.59
N TYR A 207 -8.80 0.34 -5.37
CA TYR A 207 -9.73 -0.67 -4.84
C TYR A 207 -11.10 -0.06 -4.53
N LYS A 208 -11.13 1.18 -4.02
CA LYS A 208 -12.36 1.93 -3.74
C LYS A 208 -13.19 2.19 -4.99
N GLU A 209 -12.56 2.31 -6.17
CA GLU A 209 -13.29 2.41 -7.45
C GLU A 209 -14.29 1.24 -7.66
N PHE A 210 -14.03 0.08 -7.05
CA PHE A 210 -14.96 -1.06 -7.12
C PHE A 210 -16.28 -0.84 -6.38
N SER A 211 -16.34 0.07 -5.40
CA SER A 211 -17.58 0.38 -4.69
C SER A 211 -18.66 0.91 -5.64
N TYR A 212 -18.27 1.66 -6.69
CA TYR A 212 -19.19 2.13 -7.72
C TYR A 212 -19.93 0.98 -8.43
N TYR A 213 -19.21 -0.11 -8.74
CA TYR A 213 -19.79 -1.27 -9.42
C TYR A 213 -20.69 -2.10 -8.51
N THR A 214 -20.52 -2.03 -7.19
CA THR A 214 -21.46 -2.65 -6.23
C THR A 214 -22.82 -1.97 -6.20
N SER A 215 -22.87 -0.65 -6.48
CA SER A 215 -24.13 0.11 -6.50
C SER A 215 -24.94 -0.07 -7.77
N THR A 216 -24.29 -0.51 -8.86
CA THR A 216 -24.88 -0.62 -10.20
C THR A 216 -25.07 -2.06 -10.69
N SER A 217 -24.41 -3.03 -10.06
CA SER A 217 -24.55 -4.46 -10.39
C SER A 217 -25.34 -5.22 -9.31
N ASN A 218 -26.04 -6.29 -9.71
CA ASN A 218 -26.69 -7.22 -8.77
C ASN A 218 -25.68 -8.15 -8.06
N TYR A 219 -24.38 -7.97 -8.32
CA TYR A 219 -23.30 -8.85 -7.96
C TYR A 219 -22.41 -8.18 -6.90
N CYS A 220 -21.93 -8.97 -5.93
CA CYS A 220 -21.10 -8.49 -4.82
C CYS A 220 -21.70 -7.37 -3.93
N LYS A 221 -22.58 -7.73 -3.00
CA LYS A 221 -23.26 -6.80 -2.06
C LYS A 221 -22.42 -6.34 -0.86
N SER A 222 -21.08 -6.31 -0.98
CA SER A 222 -20.17 -6.01 0.14
C SER A 222 -19.56 -4.61 0.06
N GLU A 223 -20.39 -3.58 -0.18
CA GLU A 223 -19.95 -2.19 -0.41
C GLU A 223 -19.00 -1.68 0.69
N GLU A 224 -19.33 -1.94 1.96
CA GLU A 224 -18.54 -1.51 3.13
C GLU A 224 -17.10 -2.04 3.14
N LEU A 225 -16.85 -3.20 2.53
CA LEU A 225 -15.53 -3.84 2.53
C LEU A 225 -14.61 -3.30 1.42
N PHE A 226 -15.13 -2.48 0.50
CA PHE A 226 -14.33 -1.74 -0.48
C PHE A 226 -13.69 -0.48 0.10
N ASP A 227 -14.23 0.04 1.21
CA ASP A 227 -13.63 1.17 1.91
C ASP A 227 -12.58 0.68 2.92
N LEU A 228 -11.35 0.52 2.41
CA LEU A 228 -10.22 0.08 3.22
C LEU A 228 -9.85 1.15 4.27
N PRO A 229 -9.53 0.76 5.51
CA PRO A 229 -9.25 1.70 6.60
C PRO A 229 -7.97 2.50 6.35
N ASP A 230 -7.87 3.71 6.90
CA ASP A 230 -6.62 4.47 6.84
C ASP A 230 -5.51 3.83 7.69
N TYR A 231 -4.27 4.08 7.26
CA TYR A 231 -3.07 3.63 7.95
C TYR A 231 -3.09 3.92 9.46
N GLU A 232 -3.36 5.17 9.83
CA GLU A 232 -3.38 5.59 11.25
C GLU A 232 -4.46 4.84 12.05
N THR A 233 -5.62 4.62 11.44
CA THR A 233 -6.73 3.86 12.03
C THR A 233 -6.32 2.43 12.31
N VAL A 234 -5.74 1.73 11.32
CA VAL A 234 -5.28 0.34 11.49
C VAL A 234 -4.23 0.24 12.58
N LEU A 235 -3.25 1.16 12.61
CA LEU A 235 -2.22 1.13 13.64
C LEU A 235 -2.77 1.44 15.04
N LYS A 236 -3.70 2.38 15.16
CA LYS A 236 -4.34 2.71 16.43
C LYS A 236 -5.13 1.51 16.97
N GLU A 237 -5.93 0.87 16.13
CA GLU A 237 -6.70 -0.33 16.48
C GLU A 237 -5.79 -1.50 16.89
N HIS A 238 -4.72 -1.74 16.12
CA HIS A 238 -3.76 -2.80 16.43
C HIS A 238 -3.05 -2.54 17.77
N LYS A 239 -2.64 -1.29 18.04
CA LYS A 239 -2.01 -0.89 19.31
C LYS A 239 -2.97 -0.94 20.49
N SER A 240 -4.25 -0.62 20.29
CA SER A 240 -5.26 -0.71 21.36
C SER A 240 -5.63 -2.15 21.72
N GLY A 241 -5.15 -3.14 20.97
CA GLY A 241 -5.58 -4.54 21.06
C GLY A 241 -7.02 -4.72 20.56
N PRO A 242 -7.51 -5.97 20.43
CA PRO A 242 -8.94 -6.17 20.24
C PRO A 242 -9.61 -5.49 21.43
N PHE A 243 -10.55 -4.58 21.17
CA PHE A 243 -11.47 -4.14 22.19
C PHE A 243 -12.02 -5.41 22.83
N LYS A 244 -11.54 -5.78 24.03
CA LYS A 244 -12.40 -6.49 24.96
C LYS A 244 -13.62 -5.59 25.00
N LYS A 245 -14.72 -6.03 24.39
CA LYS A 245 -16.05 -5.55 24.77
C LYS A 245 -16.10 -5.80 26.26
N ILE A 246 -15.63 -4.83 27.05
CA ILE A 246 -15.88 -4.82 28.47
C ILE A 246 -17.38 -4.66 28.50
N ILE A 247 -18.04 -5.73 28.91
CA ILE A 247 -19.44 -5.74 29.29
C ILE A 247 -19.55 -4.80 30.49
N THR A 248 -19.57 -3.49 30.26
CA THR A 248 -19.89 -2.45 31.27
C THR A 248 -21.40 -2.21 31.33
N LEU A 249 -22.21 -3.04 30.68
CA LEU A 249 -23.65 -2.85 30.58
C LEU A 249 -24.46 -3.18 31.86
N PRO A 250 -24.01 -3.96 32.87
CA PRO A 250 -24.79 -4.08 34.10
C PRO A 250 -24.41 -3.06 35.18
N VAL A 251 -23.29 -2.32 35.05
CA VAL A 251 -22.83 -1.38 36.10
C VAL A 251 -23.30 0.06 35.85
N LEU A 252 -23.69 0.41 34.61
CA LEU A 252 -24.22 1.74 34.27
C LEU A 252 -25.70 1.93 34.64
N PHE A 253 -26.50 0.85 34.68
CA PHE A 253 -27.93 0.93 35.03
C PHE A 253 -28.17 1.35 36.49
N PRO A 254 -27.44 0.84 37.50
CA PRO A 254 -27.54 1.32 38.88
C PRO A 254 -27.07 2.76 39.06
N LEU A 255 -26.02 3.18 38.33
CA LEU A 255 -25.45 4.52 38.41
C LEU A 255 -26.39 5.58 37.81
N LEU A 256 -27.08 5.26 36.71
CA LEU A 256 -28.10 6.13 36.13
C LEU A 256 -29.34 6.24 37.04
N GLY A 257 -29.79 5.13 37.65
CA GLY A 257 -30.90 5.15 38.62
C GLY A 257 -30.64 6.05 39.82
N MET A 258 -29.43 6.00 40.39
CA MET A 258 -29.00 6.90 41.47
C MET A 258 -28.90 8.37 41.01
N PHE A 259 -28.49 8.61 39.76
CA PHE A 259 -28.41 9.96 39.18
C PHE A 259 -29.80 10.57 38.93
N PHE A 260 -30.79 9.76 38.53
CA PHE A 260 -32.17 10.21 38.37
C PHE A 260 -32.81 10.61 39.71
N ILE A 261 -32.58 9.86 40.80
CA ILE A 261 -33.07 10.23 42.13
C ILE A 261 -32.47 11.57 42.60
N LEU A 262 -31.19 11.81 42.32
CA LEU A 262 -30.50 13.08 42.65
C LEU A 262 -30.98 14.26 41.79
N ILE A 263 -31.46 14.02 40.58
CA ILE A 263 -31.98 15.04 39.66
C ILE A 263 -33.40 15.49 40.03
N PHE A 264 -34.22 14.60 40.59
CA PHE A 264 -35.63 14.87 40.89
C PHE A 264 -35.94 15.11 42.37
N SER A 265 -34.93 15.08 43.25
CA SER A 265 -35.12 15.43 44.66
C SER A 265 -35.01 16.95 44.88
N ASP A 266 -36.10 17.57 45.33
CA ASP A 266 -36.23 19.03 45.54
C ASP A 266 -35.33 19.61 46.65
N THR A 267 -34.56 18.75 47.33
CA THR A 267 -33.64 19.15 48.42
C THR A 267 -32.27 19.63 47.92
N LEU A 268 -31.89 19.40 46.65
CA LEU A 268 -30.53 19.67 46.15
C LEU A 268 -30.39 20.88 45.20
N THR A 269 -31.39 21.76 45.20
CA THR A 269 -31.49 22.93 44.30
C THR A 269 -30.30 23.89 44.42
N SER A 270 -29.73 24.06 45.61
CA SER A 270 -28.58 24.94 45.84
C SER A 270 -27.27 24.38 45.27
N PHE A 271 -27.10 23.05 45.28
CA PHE A 271 -25.90 22.38 44.76
C PHE A 271 -25.85 22.38 43.23
N ARG A 272 -27.02 22.30 42.58
CA ARG A 272 -27.15 22.41 41.12
C ARG A 272 -26.65 23.74 40.59
N GLN A 273 -27.05 24.85 41.20
CA GLN A 273 -26.62 26.19 40.77
C GLN A 273 -25.08 26.33 40.88
N LYS A 274 -24.50 25.86 41.99
CA LYS A 274 -23.05 25.93 42.24
C LYS A 274 -22.23 25.03 41.29
N ALA A 275 -22.77 23.88 40.89
CA ALA A 275 -22.13 22.99 39.92
C ALA A 275 -22.21 23.53 38.48
N PHE A 276 -23.35 24.13 38.10
CA PHE A 276 -23.54 24.71 36.77
C PHE A 276 -22.62 25.93 36.53
N GLU A 277 -22.39 26.78 37.53
CA GLU A 277 -21.44 27.90 37.39
C GLU A 277 -19.99 27.41 37.18
N LYS A 278 -19.59 26.35 37.87
CA LYS A 278 -18.23 25.77 37.75
C LYS A 278 -18.00 25.09 36.39
N ILE A 279 -19.02 24.43 35.83
CA ILE A 279 -18.96 23.82 34.50
C ILE A 279 -18.93 24.91 33.40
N LYS A 280 -19.70 25.99 33.56
CA LYS A 280 -19.70 27.13 32.62
C LYS A 280 -18.34 27.85 32.61
N SER A 281 -17.70 28.02 33.76
CA SER A 281 -16.34 28.57 33.90
C SER A 281 -15.28 27.70 33.21
N THR A 282 -15.38 26.36 33.33
CA THR A 282 -14.40 25.43 32.76
C THR A 282 -14.55 25.30 31.24
N LYS A 283 -15.78 25.34 30.72
CA LYS A 283 -16.07 25.32 29.28
C LYS A 283 -15.50 26.55 28.55
N ASN A 284 -15.54 27.73 29.20
CA ASN A 284 -14.97 28.96 28.65
C ASN A 284 -13.42 28.97 28.64
N MET A 285 -12.76 28.28 29.57
CA MET A 285 -11.30 28.07 29.54
C MET A 285 -10.88 27.08 28.43
N LEU A 286 -11.66 26.04 28.20
CA LEU A 286 -11.31 24.93 27.29
C LEU A 286 -11.60 25.25 25.81
N LEU A 287 -12.64 26.06 25.54
CA LEU A 287 -12.89 26.60 24.19
C LEU A 287 -11.83 27.64 23.78
N GLY A 288 -11.38 28.51 24.70
CA GLY A 288 -10.29 29.46 24.43
C GLY A 288 -8.91 28.82 24.24
N ALA A 289 -8.69 27.61 24.76
CA ALA A 289 -7.46 26.83 24.51
C ALA A 289 -7.49 26.06 23.18
N ARG A 290 -8.70 25.63 22.74
CA ARG A 290 -8.89 24.91 21.47
C ARG A 290 -8.72 25.82 20.26
N GLU A 291 -9.12 27.08 20.36
CA GLU A 291 -8.91 28.09 19.32
C GLU A 291 -7.41 28.34 19.04
N ARG A 292 -6.57 28.43 20.10
CA ARG A 292 -5.10 28.55 19.95
C ARG A 292 -4.41 27.30 19.39
N SER A 293 -4.96 26.12 19.64
CA SER A 293 -4.37 24.86 19.16
C SER A 293 -4.60 24.61 17.67
N ILE A 294 -5.69 25.15 17.11
CA ILE A 294 -5.99 25.07 15.68
C ILE A 294 -5.14 26.09 14.90
N GLU A 295 -4.84 27.23 15.51
CA GLU A 295 -3.97 28.28 14.93
C GLU A 295 -2.47 27.88 14.90
N LEU A 296 -2.01 27.08 15.87
CA LEU A 296 -0.65 26.53 15.92
C LEU A 296 -0.37 25.46 14.85
N LEU A 297 -1.39 24.71 14.42
CA LEU A 297 -1.25 23.64 13.41
C LEU A 297 -1.31 24.17 11.97
N SER A 298 -1.88 25.36 11.75
CA SER A 298 -1.79 26.07 10.47
C SER A 298 -0.43 26.74 10.24
N TYR A 299 0.36 26.97 11.29
CA TYR A 299 1.66 27.67 11.19
C TYR A 299 2.85 26.77 10.87
N THR A 300 2.68 25.44 10.90
CA THR A 300 3.78 24.48 10.63
C THR A 300 3.81 23.94 9.19
N SER A 301 3.02 24.53 8.27
CA SER A 301 2.97 24.11 6.86
C SER A 301 3.79 24.97 5.90
N ASP A 302 4.35 26.10 6.31
CA ASP A 302 5.12 26.93 5.40
C ASP A 302 6.49 27.30 5.97
N ASN A 303 7.50 27.00 5.14
CA ASN A 303 8.82 27.62 5.07
C ASN A 303 9.98 26.97 5.85
N ASP A 304 10.63 26.00 5.20
CA ASP A 304 12.09 25.88 5.26
C ASP A 304 12.71 26.90 4.29
N ASN A 305 13.74 27.60 4.80
CA ASN A 305 14.67 28.52 4.14
C ASN A 305 14.27 30.00 4.08
N ILE A 306 14.94 30.85 4.87
CA ILE A 306 16.10 31.65 4.43
C ILE A 306 16.68 32.39 5.64
N ILE A 307 18.01 32.33 5.75
CA ILE A 307 18.88 33.08 6.66
C ILE A 307 18.84 34.58 6.30
N GLY A 308 18.75 35.43 7.32
CA GLY A 308 19.59 36.64 7.42
C GLY A 308 19.01 37.98 6.98
N ASP A 309 18.76 38.81 8.02
CA ASP A 309 19.01 40.24 8.11
C ASP A 309 17.96 41.27 7.63
N HIS A 310 17.32 41.86 8.66
CA HIS A 310 17.13 43.29 8.93
C HIS A 310 16.80 44.24 7.75
N GLU A 311 15.60 44.83 7.75
CA GLU A 311 15.38 46.19 8.30
C GLU A 311 13.90 46.63 8.26
N GLU A 312 13.63 47.64 9.06
CA GLU A 312 12.39 48.06 9.70
C GLU A 312 11.76 49.24 8.94
N TYR A 313 10.50 49.12 8.48
CA TYR A 313 9.72 50.28 8.03
C TYR A 313 8.27 50.22 8.51
N SER A 314 7.94 51.16 9.39
CA SER A 314 6.62 51.46 9.93
C SER A 314 5.72 52.17 8.92
N ILE A 315 4.51 51.66 8.67
CA ILE A 315 3.46 52.41 7.95
C ILE A 315 2.19 52.48 8.83
N ARG A 316 1.80 53.72 9.13
CA ARG A 316 0.64 54.11 9.94
C ARG A 316 -0.66 54.00 9.14
N TYR A 317 -1.72 53.55 9.81
CA TYR A 317 -3.09 53.59 9.32
C TYR A 317 -3.67 55.01 9.34
N PHE A 318 -4.46 55.35 8.32
CA PHE A 318 -5.52 56.35 8.41
C PHE A 318 -6.85 55.70 8.02
N SER A 319 -7.75 55.56 8.99
CA SER A 319 -9.18 55.33 8.76
C SER A 319 -9.85 56.68 8.52
N VAL A 320 -10.66 56.80 7.47
CA VAL A 320 -11.62 57.90 7.31
C VAL A 320 -13.02 57.31 7.38
N GLY A 321 -13.81 57.85 8.30
CA GLY A 321 -15.14 57.40 8.66
C GLY A 321 -16.23 57.84 7.67
N ASN A 322 -17.36 57.16 7.82
CA ASN A 322 -18.63 57.35 7.12
C ASN A 322 -19.16 58.79 7.13
N TYR A 323 -19.81 59.16 6.03
CA TYR A 323 -21.21 59.60 6.02
C TYR A 323 -21.94 58.99 4.83
#